data_AF-A0A2V8U3Z8-F1
#
_entry.id   AF-A0A2V8U3Z8-F1
#
_cell.length_a   1.000
_cell.length_b   1.000
_cell.length_c   1.000
_cell.angle_alpha   90.00
_cell.angle_beta   90.00
_cell.angle_gamma   90.00
#
_symmetry.space_group_name_H-M   'P 1'
#
loop_
_entity.id
_entity.type
_entity.pdbx_description
1 polymer ?
#
loop_
_entity_poly.entity_id
_entity_poly.type
_entity_poly.pdbx_seq_one_letter_code
_entity_poly.pdbx_strand_id
1 'polypeptide(L)'
;GGIYVCMEGPAFSTLAESNLYRSWGMDVVGMTNLQEAKLAREAEICYVPIAMVTEYDCWHPDHDAVTVTDIISNLTQNAANACKVVAEAVRVMPGARGCACGSALAHALITDRKAIPEATRKKLELLVGKYL
;
A
#
# COMPACT_ATOMS: atom_id res chain seq x y z
N GLY A 1 -0.78 -15.52 1.12
CA GLY A 1 -0.73 -14.06 0.95
C GLY A 1 -2.13 -13.51 1.13
N GLY A 2 -2.28 -12.21 1.35
CA GLY A 2 -3.59 -11.56 1.46
C GLY A 2 -3.81 -10.53 0.35
N ILE A 3 -5.05 -10.34 -0.07
CA ILE A 3 -5.49 -9.33 -1.05
C ILE A 3 -6.08 -8.15 -0.28
N TYR A 4 -5.49 -6.97 -0.49
CA TYR A 4 -5.91 -5.72 0.14
C TYR A 4 -6.89 -4.97 -0.75
N VAL A 5 -8.05 -4.60 -0.20
CA VAL A 5 -8.96 -3.64 -0.83
C VAL A 5 -8.77 -2.26 -0.21
N CYS A 6 -8.56 -1.26 -1.08
CA CYS A 6 -8.50 0.13 -0.68
C CYS A 6 -9.84 0.79 -0.95
N MET A 7 -10.55 1.18 0.10
CA MET A 7 -11.72 2.05 0.00
C MET A 7 -11.32 3.51 0.21
N GLU A 8 -12.23 4.44 -0.04
CA GLU A 8 -11.95 5.89 0.06
C GLU A 8 -11.94 6.38 1.52
N GLY A 9 -12.92 5.96 2.33
CA GLY A 9 -13.10 6.45 3.70
C GLY A 9 -13.89 7.76 3.76
N PRO A 10 -13.81 8.56 4.83
CA PRO A 10 -13.36 8.18 6.17
C PRO A 10 -14.37 7.27 6.88
N ALA A 11 -15.58 7.09 6.32
CA ALA A 11 -16.57 6.16 6.86
C ALA A 11 -16.12 4.71 6.64
N PHE A 12 -16.41 3.85 7.62
CA PHE A 12 -16.24 2.42 7.46
C PHE A 12 -17.26 1.84 6.47
N SER A 13 -16.95 0.65 5.96
CA SER A 13 -17.85 -0.09 5.08
C SER A 13 -19.21 -0.31 5.74
N THR A 14 -20.26 -0.34 4.93
CA THR A 14 -21.51 -0.99 5.30
C THR A 14 -21.36 -2.52 5.28
N LEU A 15 -22.29 -3.23 5.91
CA LEU A 15 -22.32 -4.70 5.87
C LEU A 15 -22.44 -5.24 4.43
N ALA A 16 -23.16 -4.53 3.56
CA ALA A 16 -23.29 -4.90 2.16
C ALA A 16 -21.96 -4.77 1.40
N GLU A 17 -21.22 -3.68 1.63
CA GLU A 17 -19.88 -3.47 1.05
C GLU A 17 -18.88 -4.52 1.56
N SER A 18 -18.88 -4.79 2.87
CA SER A 18 -18.01 -5.82 3.46
C SER A 18 -18.27 -7.21 2.84
N ASN A 19 -19.54 -7.58 2.66
CA ASN A 19 -19.90 -8.84 1.99
C ASN A 19 -19.53 -8.85 0.51
N LEU A 20 -19.65 -7.71 -0.19
CA LEU A 20 -19.20 -7.57 -1.58
C LEU A 20 -17.68 -7.79 -1.69
N TYR A 21 -16.87 -7.13 -0.85
CA TYR A 21 -15.42 -7.28 -0.87
C TYR A 21 -14.98 -8.72 -0.56
N ARG A 22 -15.65 -9.38 0.39
CA ARG A 22 -15.45 -10.80 0.66
C ARG A 22 -15.81 -11.68 -0.53
N SER A 23 -16.89 -11.36 -1.25
CA SER A 23 -17.27 -12.09 -2.48
C SER A 23 -16.24 -11.94 -3.60
N TRP A 24 -15.45 -10.84 -3.61
CA TRP A 24 -14.31 -10.64 -4.50
C TRP A 24 -13.05 -11.39 -4.05
N GLY A 25 -13.06 -12.03 -2.88
CA GLY A 25 -11.90 -12.69 -2.29
C GLY A 25 -10.90 -11.74 -1.63
N MET A 26 -11.34 -10.56 -1.19
CA MET A 26 -10.49 -9.62 -0.45
C MET A 26 -10.29 -10.12 0.99
N ASP A 27 -9.05 -10.05 1.49
CA ASP A 27 -8.67 -10.54 2.82
C ASP A 27 -8.61 -9.43 3.86
N VAL A 28 -8.20 -8.22 3.46
CA VAL A 28 -8.05 -7.05 4.36
C VAL A 28 -8.53 -5.78 3.67
N VAL A 29 -9.13 -4.88 4.44
CA VAL A 29 -9.59 -3.56 3.99
C VAL A 29 -8.79 -2.45 4.66
N GLY A 30 -8.58 -1.35 3.94
CA GLY A 30 -8.06 -0.12 4.49
C GLY A 30 -8.23 1.05 3.51
N MET A 31 -7.57 2.18 3.77
CA MET A 31 -7.84 3.43 3.04
C MET A 31 -6.60 4.09 2.41
N THR A 32 -5.40 3.51 2.52
CA THR A 32 -4.15 4.25 2.22
C THR A 32 -3.28 3.64 1.10
N ASN A 33 -3.19 2.32 0.97
CA ASN A 33 -2.09 1.72 0.20
C ASN A 33 -2.24 1.74 -1.33
N LEU A 34 -3.44 1.98 -1.90
CA LEU A 34 -3.64 1.87 -3.35
C LEU A 34 -2.80 2.88 -4.15
N GLN A 35 -2.93 4.16 -3.81
CA GLN A 35 -2.22 5.21 -4.54
C GLN A 35 -0.74 5.24 -4.18
N GLU A 36 -0.40 4.90 -2.92
CA GLU A 36 0.98 4.79 -2.46
C GLU A 36 1.75 3.69 -3.22
N ALA A 37 1.16 2.50 -3.38
CA ALA A 37 1.79 1.39 -4.10
C ALA A 37 1.99 1.71 -5.59
N LYS A 38 1.03 2.40 -6.22
CA LYS A 38 1.13 2.84 -7.63
C LYS A 38 2.23 3.87 -7.82
N LEU A 39 2.27 4.90 -6.96
CA LEU A 39 3.29 5.94 -7.02
C LEU A 39 4.69 5.39 -6.71
N ALA A 40 4.81 4.47 -5.74
CA ALA A 40 6.08 3.80 -5.45
C ALA A 40 6.56 2.97 -6.65
N ARG A 41 5.64 2.33 -7.39
CA ARG A 41 5.97 1.62 -8.63
C ARG A 41 6.46 2.56 -9.73
N GLU A 42 5.79 3.70 -9.92
CA GLU A 42 6.24 4.73 -10.87
C GLU A 42 7.58 5.33 -10.45
N ALA A 43 7.87 5.43 -9.15
CA ALA A 43 9.17 5.85 -8.64
C ALA A 43 10.23 4.73 -8.61
N GLU A 44 9.89 3.52 -9.05
CA GLU A 44 10.78 2.35 -9.08
C GLU A 44 11.38 1.98 -7.71
N ILE A 45 10.56 2.21 -6.69
CA ILE A 45 10.82 1.85 -5.30
C ILE A 45 10.22 0.46 -5.04
N CYS A 46 10.99 -0.41 -4.40
CA CYS A 46 10.46 -1.67 -3.89
C CYS A 46 9.50 -1.36 -2.74
N TYR A 47 8.22 -1.68 -2.92
CA TYR A 47 7.16 -1.35 -1.97
C TYR A 47 6.50 -2.62 -1.45
N VAL A 48 6.40 -2.73 -0.12
CA VAL A 48 5.72 -3.82 0.57
C VAL A 48 4.99 -3.23 1.79
N PRO A 49 3.66 -3.32 1.87
CA PRO A 49 2.92 -2.87 3.05
C PRO A 49 2.93 -3.95 4.15
N ILE A 50 2.90 -3.52 5.41
CA ILE A 50 2.61 -4.37 6.57
C ILE A 50 1.19 -4.03 7.03
N ALA A 51 0.21 -4.84 6.60
CA ALA A 51 -1.18 -4.68 7.03
C ALA A 51 -1.35 -5.28 8.43
N MET A 52 -1.73 -4.43 9.39
CA MET A 52 -1.97 -4.83 10.78
C MET A 52 -3.47 -4.93 11.01
N VAL A 53 -3.97 -6.14 11.21
CA VAL A 53 -5.40 -6.37 11.48
C VAL A 53 -5.75 -5.83 12.86
N THR A 54 -6.68 -4.88 12.92
CA THR A 54 -7.16 -4.28 14.18
C THR A 54 -8.51 -4.85 14.61
N GLU A 55 -9.36 -5.19 13.65
CA GLU A 55 -10.71 -5.74 13.84
C GLU A 55 -11.19 -6.42 12.54
N TYR A 56 -12.43 -6.91 12.51
CA TYR A 56 -12.95 -7.78 11.44
C TYR A 56 -13.82 -7.06 10.40
N ASP A 57 -13.78 -5.73 10.27
CA ASP A 57 -14.81 -4.91 9.63
C ASP A 57 -16.22 -5.25 10.19
N CYS A 58 -17.26 -4.61 9.66
CA CYS A 58 -18.63 -4.79 10.15
C CYS A 58 -19.30 -6.13 9.73
N TRP A 59 -18.60 -7.04 9.03
CA TRP A 59 -19.20 -8.32 8.62
C TRP A 59 -19.29 -9.35 9.74
N HIS A 60 -18.44 -9.23 10.76
CA HIS A 60 -18.39 -10.23 11.82
C HIS A 60 -19.61 -10.07 12.74
N PRO A 61 -20.35 -11.15 13.07
CA PRO A 61 -21.51 -11.08 13.95
C PRO A 61 -21.22 -10.46 15.32
N ASP A 62 -19.99 -10.63 15.81
CA ASP A 62 -19.52 -10.05 17.07
C ASP A 62 -18.85 -8.66 16.91
N HIS A 63 -18.99 -7.99 15.77
CA HIS A 63 -18.38 -6.67 15.54
C HIS A 63 -18.85 -5.63 16.57
N ASP A 64 -20.13 -5.67 16.96
CA ASP A 64 -20.70 -4.79 17.99
C ASP A 64 -20.13 -5.02 19.40
N ALA A 65 -19.42 -6.13 19.63
CA ALA A 65 -18.74 -6.41 20.89
C ALA A 65 -17.34 -5.77 20.99
N VAL A 66 -16.80 -5.26 19.88
CA VAL A 66 -15.47 -4.62 19.84
C VAL A 66 -15.61 -3.14 20.21
N THR A 67 -15.02 -2.74 21.34
CA THR A 67 -15.05 -1.34 21.76
C THR A 67 -13.94 -0.52 21.08
N VAL A 68 -14.11 0.80 20.99
CA VAL A 68 -13.03 1.72 20.54
C VAL A 68 -11.75 1.53 21.37
N THR A 69 -11.88 1.20 22.65
CA THR A 69 -10.74 0.93 23.54
C THR A 69 -9.98 -0.33 23.12
N ASP A 70 -10.68 -1.38 22.71
CA ASP A 70 -10.06 -2.62 22.20
C ASP A 70 -9.32 -2.35 20.89
N ILE A 71 -9.89 -1.54 20.00
CA ILE A 71 -9.26 -1.12 18.74
C ILE A 71 -7.96 -0.37 19.03
N ILE A 72 -7.98 0.62 19.93
CA ILE A 72 -6.79 1.42 20.28
C ILE A 72 -5.71 0.55 20.94
N SER A 73 -6.10 -0.38 21.81
CA SER A 73 -5.18 -1.33 22.43
C SER A 73 -4.50 -2.22 21.39
N ASN A 74 -5.28 -2.82 20.49
CA ASN A 74 -4.76 -3.64 19.39
C ASN A 74 -3.85 -2.83 18.48
N LEU A 75 -4.23 -1.59 18.13
CA LEU A 75 -3.42 -0.69 17.30
C LEU A 75 -2.05 -0.41 17.93
N THR A 76 -2.01 -0.12 19.23
CA THR A 76 -0.77 0.20 19.95
C THR A 76 0.16 -1.03 20.02
N GLN A 77 -0.40 -2.21 20.30
CA GLN A 77 0.35 -3.47 20.30
C GLN A 77 0.87 -3.81 18.90
N ASN A 78 0.03 -3.64 17.88
CA ASN A 78 0.39 -3.84 16.49
C ASN A 78 1.53 -2.91 16.06
N ALA A 79 1.47 -1.62 16.43
CA ALA A 79 2.54 -0.67 16.13
C ALA A 79 3.89 -1.10 16.73
N ALA A 80 3.91 -1.57 17.98
CA ALA A 80 5.13 -2.09 18.60
C ALA A 80 5.68 -3.32 17.87
N ASN A 81 4.80 -4.20 17.39
CA ASN A 81 5.20 -5.38 16.61
C ASN A 81 5.71 -5.00 15.22
N ALA A 82 5.05 -4.05 14.54
CA ALA A 82 5.51 -3.54 13.25
C ALA A 82 6.91 -2.92 13.34
N CYS A 83 7.21 -2.15 14.38
CA CYS A 83 8.57 -1.63 14.60
C CYS A 83 9.62 -2.74 14.66
N LYS A 84 9.33 -3.85 15.35
CA LYS A 84 10.25 -5.02 15.41
C LYS A 84 10.40 -5.68 14.04
N VAL A 85 9.29 -5.87 13.31
CA VAL A 85 9.30 -6.45 11.97
C VAL A 85 10.10 -5.58 11.00
N VAL A 86 9.93 -4.26 11.03
CA VAL A 86 10.68 -3.31 10.19
C VAL A 86 12.16 -3.35 10.53
N ALA A 87 12.53 -3.31 11.82
CA ALA A 87 13.93 -3.38 12.25
C ALA A 87 14.61 -4.66 11.74
N GLU A 88 13.92 -5.80 11.88
CA GLU A 88 14.44 -7.08 11.42
C GLU A 88 14.52 -7.16 9.89
N ALA A 89 13.48 -6.68 9.18
CA ALA A 89 13.45 -6.65 7.72
C ALA A 89 14.61 -5.81 7.15
N VAL A 90 14.90 -4.66 7.76
CA VAL A 90 16.05 -3.82 7.39
C VAL A 90 17.37 -4.53 7.70
N ARG A 91 17.48 -5.19 8.86
CA ARG A 91 18.69 -5.93 9.27
C ARG A 91 19.07 -7.03 8.29
N VAL A 92 18.09 -7.75 7.74
CA VAL A 92 18.32 -8.86 6.80
C VAL A 92 18.25 -8.46 5.33
N MET A 93 18.00 -7.18 5.03
CA MET A 93 17.84 -6.70 3.66
C MET A 93 19.16 -6.82 2.88
N PRO A 94 19.16 -7.44 1.70
CA PRO A 94 20.36 -7.51 0.87
C PRO A 94 20.74 -6.10 0.38
N GLY A 95 22.05 -5.80 0.35
CA GLY A 95 22.54 -4.51 -0.15
C GLY A 95 22.32 -4.30 -1.65
N ALA A 96 22.24 -5.37 -2.43
CA ALA A 96 21.93 -5.34 -3.85
C ALA A 96 20.47 -5.75 -4.11
N ARG A 97 19.82 -5.09 -5.06
CA ARG A 97 18.45 -5.45 -5.49
C ARG A 97 18.51 -6.62 -6.48
N GLY A 98 17.68 -7.64 -6.25
CA GLY A 98 17.48 -8.76 -7.18
C GLY A 98 16.17 -8.70 -7.98
N CYS A 99 15.35 -7.67 -7.78
CA CYS A 99 14.02 -7.56 -8.37
C CYS A 99 13.98 -6.57 -9.56
N ALA A 100 12.95 -6.67 -10.40
CA ALA A 100 12.71 -5.77 -11.54
C ALA A 100 12.12 -4.39 -11.16
N CYS A 101 11.85 -4.12 -9.87
CA CYS A 101 11.24 -2.86 -9.44
C CYS A 101 12.05 -1.63 -9.86
N GLY A 102 13.38 -1.73 -9.85
CA GLY A 102 14.29 -0.63 -10.21
C GLY A 102 14.31 -0.25 -11.69
N SER A 103 13.55 -0.97 -12.54
CA SER A 103 13.45 -0.73 -13.97
C SER A 103 11.99 -0.75 -14.46
N ALA A 104 11.02 -0.60 -13.57
CA ALA A 104 9.60 -0.70 -13.91
C ALA A 104 9.14 0.35 -14.94
N LEU A 105 9.79 1.51 -15.01
CA LEU A 105 9.43 2.58 -15.95
C LEU A 105 10.04 2.41 -17.35
N ALA A 106 11.03 1.51 -17.52
CA ALA A 106 11.82 1.41 -18.75
C ALA A 106 11.00 1.31 -20.04
N HIS A 107 9.83 0.66 -19.96
CA HIS A 107 8.92 0.44 -21.08
C HIS A 107 7.51 1.00 -20.83
N ALA A 108 7.31 1.75 -19.74
CA ALA A 108 6.01 2.31 -19.38
C ALA A 108 5.83 3.76 -19.87
N LEU A 109 6.91 4.42 -20.30
CA LEU A 109 6.87 5.78 -20.84
C LEU A 109 6.49 5.75 -22.33
N ILE A 110 5.27 6.17 -22.64
CA ILE A 110 4.72 6.17 -24.01
C ILE A 110 4.88 7.55 -24.69
N THR A 111 5.00 8.62 -23.92
CA THR A 111 5.08 9.99 -24.44
C THR A 111 6.31 10.17 -25.35
N ASP A 112 6.10 10.68 -26.57
CA ASP A 112 7.21 11.05 -27.46
C ASP A 112 8.12 12.08 -26.75
N ARG A 113 9.41 11.75 -26.65
CA ARG A 113 10.42 12.59 -26.01
C ARG A 113 10.48 14.02 -26.57
N LYS A 114 10.15 14.19 -27.85
CA LYS A 114 10.13 15.51 -28.51
C LYS A 114 8.96 16.37 -28.06
N ALA A 115 7.88 15.76 -27.56
CA ALA A 115 6.68 16.45 -27.10
C ALA A 115 6.72 16.78 -25.61
N ILE A 116 7.74 16.35 -24.87
CA ILE A 116 7.86 16.59 -23.42
C ILE A 116 8.35 18.02 -23.18
N PRO A 117 7.55 18.90 -22.54
CA PRO A 117 7.99 20.25 -22.23
C PRO A 117 9.14 20.25 -21.22
N GLU A 118 10.08 21.17 -21.36
CA GLU A 118 11.25 21.28 -20.48
C GLU A 118 10.87 21.41 -19.00
N ALA A 119 9.81 22.17 -18.70
CA ALA A 119 9.29 22.30 -17.34
C ALA A 119 8.85 20.96 -16.73
N THR A 120 8.26 20.06 -17.55
CA THR A 120 7.83 18.73 -17.09
C THR A 120 9.01 17.79 -16.92
N ARG A 121 9.97 17.82 -17.85
CA ARG A 121 11.24 17.08 -17.75
C ARG A 121 11.96 17.40 -16.44
N LYS A 122 12.12 18.70 -16.13
CA LYS A 122 12.74 19.15 -14.88
C LYS A 122 11.94 18.76 -13.64
N LYS A 123 10.61 18.86 -13.68
CA LYS A 123 9.73 18.49 -12.56
C LYS A 123 9.84 17.00 -12.20
N LEU A 124 9.99 16.13 -13.18
CA LEU A 124 9.98 14.67 -13.01
C LEU A 124 11.37 14.03 -13.09
N GLU A 125 12.44 14.82 -13.13
CA GLU A 125 13.82 14.36 -13.35
C GLU A 125 14.22 13.21 -12.43
N LEU A 126 13.84 13.27 -11.14
CA LEU A 126 14.16 12.22 -10.16
C LEU A 126 13.51 10.86 -10.45
N LEU A 127 12.39 10.85 -11.18
CA LEU A 127 11.62 9.64 -11.47
C LEU A 127 11.95 9.08 -12.86
N VAL A 128 11.98 9.95 -13.87
CA VAL A 128 12.08 9.55 -15.28
C VAL A 128 13.41 9.92 -15.92
N GLY A 129 14.28 10.68 -15.25
CA GLY A 129 15.50 11.26 -15.85
C GLY A 129 16.47 10.23 -16.42
N LYS A 130 16.51 9.02 -15.86
CA LYS A 130 17.34 7.93 -16.43
C LYS A 130 16.84 7.39 -17.78
N TYR A 131 15.63 7.76 -18.22
CA TYR A 131 15.00 7.30 -19.45
C TYR A 131 14.70 8.38 -20.49
N LEU A 132 14.81 9.66 -20.09
CA LEU A 132 14.48 10.83 -20.91
C LEU A 132 15.72 11.60 -21.33
#